data_AF-A0A846Z2E5-F1
#
_entry.id   AF-A0A846Z2E5-F1
#
_cell.length_a   1.000
_cell.length_b   1.000
_cell.length_c   1.000
_cell.angle_alpha   90.00
_cell.angle_beta   90.00
_cell.angle_gamma   90.00
#
_symmetry.space_group_name_H-M   'P 1'
#
loop_
_entity.id
_entity.type
_entity.pdbx_description
1 polymer ?
#
loop_
_entity_poly.entity_id
_entity_poly.type
_entity_poly.pdbx_seq_one_letter_code
_entity_poly.pdbx_strand_id
1 'polypeptide(L)' 'MCARIADLRPLWRPGAATGFHVLTFGFVLGEVVGRVTGRPASAVLRDELAVPLGVPGDLCFGVPTAKPR' A
#
# COMPACT_ATOMS: atom_id res chain seq x y z
N MET A 1 -0.42 10.12 7.59
CA MET A 1 -1.75 9.48 7.54
C MET A 1 -1.85 8.33 8.54
N CYS A 2 -0.95 7.33 8.51
CA CYS A 2 -1.03 6.13 9.36
C CYS A 2 -1.15 6.41 10.87
N ALA A 3 -0.39 7.38 11.41
CA ALA A 3 -0.53 7.79 12.82
C ALA A 3 -1.97 8.24 13.17
N ARG A 4 -2.60 9.04 12.29
CA ARG A 4 -3.98 9.49 12.48
C ARG A 4 -4.98 8.34 12.44
N ILE A 5 -4.74 7.33 11.58
CA ILE A 5 -5.57 6.12 11.51
C ILE A 5 -5.41 5.29 12.79
N ALA A 6 -4.17 5.14 13.29
CA ALA A 6 -3.87 4.36 14.48
C ALA A 6 -4.51 4.93 15.76
N ASP A 7 -4.72 6.24 15.83
CA ASP A 7 -5.38 6.89 16.96
C ASP A 7 -6.93 6.76 16.94
N LEU A 8 -7.51 6.26 15.85
CA LEU A 8 -8.97 6.09 15.75
C LEU A 8 -9.44 4.90 16.59
N ARG A 9 -10.64 5.04 17.17
CA ARG A 9 -11.36 3.91 17.75
C ARG A 9 -12.02 3.10 16.63
N PRO A 10 -11.86 1.76 16.60
CA PRO A 10 -12.60 0.90 15.68
C PRO A 10 -14.11 1.07 15.86
N LEU A 11 -14.86 1.12 14.75
CA LEU A 11 -16.33 1.21 14.78
C LEU A 11 -16.99 -0.05 15.39
N TRP A 12 -16.31 -1.19 15.31
CA TRP A 12 -16.71 -2.47 15.89
C TRP A 12 -15.47 -3.22 16.38
N ARG A 13 -15.67 -4.24 17.23
CA ARG A 13 -14.60 -5.14 17.65
C ARG A 13 -13.94 -5.77 16.42
N PRO A 14 -12.59 -5.81 16.32
CA PRO A 14 -11.91 -6.51 15.23
C PRO A 14 -12.44 -7.95 15.06
N GLY A 15 -12.73 -8.31 13.80
CA GLY A 15 -13.28 -9.62 13.43
C GLY A 15 -14.79 -9.78 13.62
N ALA A 16 -15.50 -8.82 14.23
CA ALA A 16 -16.96 -8.92 14.40
C ALA A 16 -17.77 -8.53 13.15
N ALA A 17 -17.20 -7.67 12.28
CA ALA A 17 -17.81 -7.25 11.01
C ALA A 17 -16.72 -6.84 10.00
N THR A 18 -17.11 -6.78 8.73
CA THR A 18 -16.28 -6.30 7.61
C THR A 18 -16.82 -4.98 7.08
N GLY A 19 -15.93 -4.02 6.88
CA GLY A 19 -16.22 -2.76 6.20
C GLY A 19 -15.26 -2.56 5.04
N PHE A 20 -15.71 -1.89 3.98
CA PHE A 20 -14.84 -1.55 2.87
C PHE A 20 -14.04 -0.29 3.18
N HIS A 21 -12.72 -0.43 3.36
CA HIS A 21 -11.81 0.66 3.72
C HIS A 21 -11.32 1.42 2.47
N VAL A 22 -12.25 2.08 1.77
CA VAL A 22 -12.02 2.74 0.47
C VAL A 22 -10.74 3.59 0.46
N LEU A 23 -10.51 4.35 1.53
CA LEU A 23 -9.41 5.31 1.61
C LEU A 23 -8.24 4.82 2.47
N THR A 24 -8.53 4.13 3.58
CA THR A 24 -7.53 3.84 4.61
C THR A 24 -6.76 2.54 4.35
N PHE A 25 -7.32 1.62 3.55
CA PHE A 25 -6.73 0.31 3.27
C PHE A 25 -5.30 0.40 2.73
N GLY A 26 -5.10 1.23 1.69
CA GLY A 26 -3.79 1.40 1.04
C GLY A 26 -2.73 1.96 2.00
N PHE A 27 -3.10 2.90 2.88
CA PHE A 27 -2.18 3.44 3.88
C PHE A 27 -1.77 2.38 4.92
N VAL A 28 -2.72 1.62 5.45
CA VAL A 28 -2.44 0.60 6.47
C VAL A 28 -1.55 -0.50 5.92
N LEU A 29 -1.85 -1.04 4.73
CA LEU A 29 -0.99 -2.06 4.13
C LEU A 29 0.37 -1.52 3.72
N GLY A 30 0.43 -0.31 3.15
CA GLY A 30 1.69 0.33 2.78
C GLY A 30 2.62 0.53 3.99
N GLU A 31 2.07 0.91 5.15
CA GLU A 31 2.82 1.02 6.40
C GLU A 31 3.37 -0.33 6.88
N VAL A 32 2.55 -1.40 6.83
CA VAL A 32 2.98 -2.75 7.21
C VAL A 32 4.13 -3.21 6.32
N VAL A 33 3.98 -3.08 4.99
CA VAL A 33 5.05 -3.39 4.03
C VAL A 33 6.31 -2.59 4.35
N GLY A 34 6.18 -1.29 4.60
CA GLY A 34 7.28 -0.42 4.96
C GLY A 34 8.04 -0.86 6.20
N ARG A 35 7.31 -1.20 7.28
CA ARG A 35 7.91 -1.64 8.56
C ARG A 35 8.58 -2.99 8.46
N VAL A 36 7.99 -3.94 7.72
CA VAL A 36 8.52 -5.30 7.60
C VAL A 36 9.73 -5.35 6.66
N THR A 37 9.70 -4.59 5.57
CA THR A 37 10.75 -4.65 4.53
C THR A 37 11.83 -3.58 4.65
N GLY A 38 11.58 -2.51 5.40
CA GLY A 38 12.45 -1.32 5.42
C GLY A 38 12.42 -0.50 4.12
N ARG A 39 11.54 -0.85 3.17
CA ARG A 39 11.44 -0.23 1.83
C ARG A 39 10.08 0.44 1.66
N PRO A 40 9.96 1.53 0.88
CA PRO A 40 8.66 2.08 0.54
C PRO A 40 7.84 1.06 -0.26
N ALA A 41 6.52 1.03 -0.04
CA ALA A 41 5.62 0.09 -0.71
C ALA A 41 5.67 0.17 -2.25
N SER A 42 6.00 1.34 -2.83
CA SER A 42 6.21 1.51 -4.27
C SER A 42 7.43 0.77 -4.80
N ALA A 43 8.52 0.70 -4.03
CA ALA A 43 9.68 -0.08 -4.41
C ALA A 43 9.38 -1.59 -4.35
N VAL A 44 8.65 -2.02 -3.32
CA VAL A 44 8.22 -3.42 -3.19
C VAL A 44 7.27 -3.81 -4.33
N LEU A 45 6.27 -2.97 -4.66
CA LEU A 45 5.39 -3.21 -5.82
C LEU A 45 6.18 -3.35 -7.12
N ARG A 46 7.17 -2.47 -7.34
CA ARG A 46 7.99 -2.49 -8.55
C ARG A 46 8.84 -3.76 -8.63
N ASP A 47 9.64 -4.02 -7.60
CA ASP A 47 10.70 -5.03 -7.67
C ASP A 47 10.16 -6.46 -7.44
N GLU A 48 9.13 -6.62 -6.60
CA GLU A 48 8.59 -7.95 -6.25
C GLU A 48 7.40 -8.36 -7.11
N LEU A 49 6.73 -7.42 -7.82
CA LEU A 49 5.59 -7.73 -8.68
C LEU A 49 5.78 -7.22 -10.11
N ALA A 50 5.90 -5.91 -10.31
CA ALA A 50 5.80 -5.33 -11.65
C ALA A 50 6.96 -5.76 -12.57
N VAL A 51 8.19 -5.84 -12.05
CA VAL A 51 9.37 -6.33 -12.79
C VAL A 51 9.25 -7.84 -13.09
N PRO A 52 9.00 -8.73 -12.11
CA PRO A 52 8.79 -10.15 -12.38
C PRO A 52 7.66 -10.46 -13.36
N LEU A 53 6.61 -9.63 -13.39
CA LEU A 53 5.49 -9.76 -14.31
C LEU A 53 5.72 -9.09 -15.69
N GLY A 54 6.86 -8.42 -15.91
CA GLY A 54 7.18 -7.75 -17.17
C GLY A 54 6.37 -6.49 -17.46
N VAL A 55 5.78 -5.86 -16.43
CA VAL A 55 4.91 -4.66 -16.55
C VAL A 55 5.36 -3.47 -15.68
N PRO A 56 6.67 -3.16 -15.56
CA PRO A 56 7.16 -2.14 -14.63
C PRO A 56 6.69 -0.71 -14.93
N GLY A 57 6.28 -0.44 -16.18
CA GLY A 57 5.73 0.86 -16.60
C GLY A 57 4.21 0.98 -16.44
N ASP A 58 3.51 -0.13 -16.23
CA ASP A 58 2.04 -0.18 -16.24
C ASP A 58 1.44 -0.43 -14.85
N LEU A 59 2.24 -0.96 -13.90
CA LEU A 59 1.85 -1.16 -12.51
C LEU A 59 2.73 -0.34 -11.56
N CYS A 60 2.23 0.81 -11.12
CA CYS A 60 2.96 1.72 -10.24
C CYS A 60 2.06 2.48 -9.26
N PHE A 61 2.63 2.89 -8.12
CA PHE A 61 2.03 3.90 -7.25
C PHE A 61 2.54 5.28 -7.65
N GLY A 62 1.62 6.14 -8.08
CA GLY A 62 1.95 7.43 -8.67
C GLY A 62 2.45 7.27 -10.10
N VAL A 63 1.74 7.89 -11.05
CA VAL A 63 2.10 7.81 -12.46
C VAL A 63 3.43 8.53 -12.69
N PRO A 64 4.47 7.86 -13.20
CA PRO A 64 5.75 8.50 -13.52
C PRO A 64 5.57 9.60 -14.56
N THR A 65 6.34 10.69 -14.44
CA THR A 65 6.33 11.79 -15.43
C THR A 65 6.95 11.40 -16.76
N ALA A 66 7.70 10.29 -16.81
CA ALA A 66 8.25 9.68 -18.01
C ALA A 66 8.17 8.16 -17.91
N LYS A 67 7.96 7.48 -19.05
CA LYS A 67 7.91 6.01 -19.08
C LYS A 67 9.30 5.44 -18.74
N PRO A 68 9.43 4.58 -17.71
CA PRO A 68 10.70 3.93 -17.41
C PRO A 68 11.13 3.09 -18.62
N ARG A 69 12.42 3.12 -18.93
CA ARG A 69 13.04 2.33 -20.01
C ARG A 69 13.05 0.85 -19.68
#